data_AF-A0A6J3HFE8-F1
#
_entry.id   AF-A0A6J3HFE8-F1
#
_cell.length_a   1.000
_cell.length_b   1.000
_cell.length_c   1.000
_cell.angle_alpha   90.00
_cell.angle_beta   90.00
_cell.angle_gamma   90.00
#
_symmetry.space_group_name_H-M   'P 1'
#
loop_
_entity.id
_entity.type
_entity.pdbx_description
1 polymer ?
#
loop_
_entity_poly.entity_id
_entity_poly.type
_entity_poly.pdbx_seq_one_letter_code
_entity_poly.pdbx_strand_id
1 'polypeptide(L)'
;MPAVSVPAWVIEDLTHKTGNFKQFNIFCHMLESALTQSSESVTLDLLTYTDLESLRNRKMGGRPGPLAPRSAQLNSKRYLILIYSVEFDRIHYPLPLPYQGKPDPVVLQGIIRSLKEELGRLQGLGGQDTRDTRETEIWHLREHTRPWGRWMLIT
;
A
#
# COMPACT_ATOMS: atom_id res chain seq x y z
N MET A 1 9.36 9.29 -10.99
CA MET A 1 8.54 8.36 -11.78
C MET A 1 7.12 8.89 -11.80
N PRO A 2 6.51 9.15 -12.98
CA PRO A 2 5.10 9.51 -12.98
C PRO A 2 4.31 8.31 -12.47
N ALA A 3 3.53 8.52 -11.42
CA ALA A 3 2.54 7.53 -10.99
C ALA A 3 1.63 7.22 -12.19
N VAL A 4 1.27 5.95 -12.38
CA VAL A 4 0.22 5.60 -13.33
C VAL A 4 -1.08 6.20 -12.79
N SER A 5 -1.42 7.41 -13.24
CA SER A 5 -2.66 8.07 -12.88
C SER A 5 -3.76 7.59 -13.81
N VAL A 6 -4.76 6.92 -13.26
CA VAL A 6 -5.97 6.57 -13.99
C VAL A 6 -6.99 7.70 -13.78
N PRO A 7 -7.51 8.33 -14.85
CA PRO A 7 -8.49 9.41 -14.69
C PRO A 7 -9.85 8.87 -14.24
N ALA A 8 -10.60 9.68 -13.50
CA ALA A 8 -11.88 9.28 -12.89
C ALA A 8 -12.89 8.70 -13.88
N TRP A 9 -13.04 9.32 -15.05
CA TRP A 9 -13.98 8.90 -16.08
C TRP A 9 -13.70 7.48 -16.61
N VAL A 10 -12.44 7.01 -16.60
CA VAL A 10 -12.09 5.65 -17.03
C VAL A 10 -12.60 4.62 -16.05
N ILE A 11 -12.53 4.91 -14.75
CA ILE A 11 -13.03 4.03 -13.70
C ILE A 11 -14.56 3.97 -13.74
N GLU A 12 -15.20 5.12 -13.89
CA GLU A 12 -16.65 5.23 -13.98
C GLU A 12 -17.20 4.48 -15.21
N ASP A 13 -16.60 4.67 -16.38
CA ASP A 13 -16.94 3.92 -17.60
C ASP A 13 -16.72 2.40 -17.42
N LEU A 14 -15.63 2.00 -16.76
CA LEU A 14 -15.34 0.60 -16.45
C LEU A 14 -16.42 -0.03 -15.57
N THR A 15 -16.83 0.65 -14.50
CA THR A 15 -17.85 0.13 -13.57
C THR A 15 -19.25 0.12 -14.20
N HIS A 16 -19.51 1.07 -15.11
CA HIS A 16 -20.73 1.09 -15.91
C HIS A 16 -20.79 -0.12 -16.86
N LYS A 17 -19.67 -0.45 -17.53
CA LYS A 17 -19.56 -1.62 -18.44
C LYS A 17 -19.74 -2.95 -17.73
N THR A 18 -19.43 -3.05 -16.44
CA THR A 18 -19.66 -4.26 -15.64
C THR A 18 -21.10 -4.40 -15.14
N GLY A 19 -21.98 -3.42 -15.43
CA GLY A 19 -23.39 -3.44 -15.02
C GLY A 19 -23.64 -3.08 -13.55
N ASN A 20 -22.59 -2.64 -12.83
CA ASN A 20 -22.68 -2.23 -11.43
C ASN A 20 -21.84 -0.95 -11.25
N PHE A 21 -22.49 0.18 -11.53
CA PHE A 21 -21.81 1.47 -11.51
C PHE A 21 -21.29 1.81 -10.10
N LYS A 22 -20.11 2.43 -10.05
CA LYS A 22 -19.51 3.03 -8.85
C LYS A 22 -18.88 4.37 -9.24
N GLN A 23 -19.19 5.40 -8.46
CA GLN A 23 -18.49 6.68 -8.55
C GLN A 23 -17.00 6.48 -8.26
N PHE A 24 -16.14 7.30 -8.87
CA PHE A 24 -14.68 7.19 -8.70
C PHE A 24 -14.23 7.12 -7.23
N ASN A 25 -14.73 8.02 -6.37
CA ASN A 25 -14.34 8.06 -4.96
C ASN A 25 -14.74 6.78 -4.21
N ILE A 26 -15.93 6.24 -4.49
CA ILE A 26 -16.40 4.98 -3.90
C ILE A 26 -15.51 3.83 -4.35
N PHE A 27 -15.14 3.79 -5.63
CA PHE A 27 -14.23 2.80 -6.16
C PHE A 27 -12.84 2.87 -5.48
N CYS A 28 -12.32 4.08 -5.24
CA CYS A 28 -11.07 4.28 -4.50
C CYS A 28 -11.15 3.73 -3.08
N HIS A 29 -12.24 3.99 -2.35
CA HIS A 29 -12.43 3.42 -1.01
C HIS A 29 -12.57 1.90 -1.04
N MET A 30 -13.29 1.34 -2.01
CA MET A 30 -13.37 -0.11 -2.18
C MET A 30 -11.99 -0.73 -2.41
N LEU A 31 -11.16 -0.08 -3.24
CA LEU A 31 -9.80 -0.52 -3.51
C LEU A 31 -8.91 -0.44 -2.27
N GLU A 32 -9.00 0.67 -1.53
CA GLU A 32 -8.30 0.86 -0.25
C GLU A 32 -8.71 -0.19 0.79
N SER A 33 -10.00 -0.45 0.94
CA SER A 33 -10.52 -1.47 1.85
C SER A 33 -10.06 -2.87 1.47
N ALA A 34 -9.97 -3.18 0.17
CA ALA A 34 -9.49 -4.47 -0.28
C ALA A 34 -7.97 -4.64 -0.08
N LEU A 35 -7.18 -3.56 -0.21
CA LEU A 35 -5.74 -3.57 0.09
C LEU A 35 -5.46 -3.73 1.59
N THR A 36 -6.25 -3.06 2.42
CA THR A 36 -6.14 -3.11 3.89
C THR A 36 -6.86 -4.31 4.51
N GLN A 37 -7.58 -5.09 3.70
CA GLN A 37 -8.40 -6.22 4.16
C GLN A 37 -9.40 -5.83 5.27
N SER A 38 -9.91 -4.59 5.20
CA SER A 38 -10.82 -4.02 6.21
C SER A 38 -12.31 -4.27 5.91
N SER A 39 -12.62 -4.94 4.80
CA SER A 39 -13.99 -5.28 4.40
C SER A 39 -14.04 -6.66 3.74
N GLU A 40 -15.01 -7.47 4.15
CA GLU A 40 -15.23 -8.82 3.59
C GLU A 40 -15.92 -8.79 2.22
N SER A 41 -16.57 -7.68 1.86
CA SER A 41 -17.31 -7.55 0.61
C SER A 41 -16.42 -7.23 -0.59
N VAL A 42 -15.14 -6.93 -0.38
CA VAL A 42 -14.19 -6.58 -1.44
C VAL A 42 -12.90 -7.37 -1.30
N THR A 43 -12.44 -7.94 -2.41
CA THR A 43 -11.16 -8.67 -2.49
C THR A 43 -10.39 -8.27 -3.75
N LEU A 44 -9.09 -8.50 -3.76
CA LEU A 44 -8.22 -8.21 -4.89
C LEU A 44 -7.53 -9.47 -5.41
N ASP A 45 -7.45 -9.55 -6.74
CA ASP A 45 -6.69 -10.59 -7.44
C ASP A 45 -5.81 -9.96 -8.51
N LEU A 46 -4.69 -10.60 -8.86
CA LEU A 46 -3.77 -10.13 -9.88
C LEU A 46 -3.57 -11.21 -10.94
N LEU A 47 -4.15 -10.99 -12.11
CA LEU A 47 -4.17 -11.96 -13.19
C LEU A 47 -3.27 -11.56 -14.36
N THR A 48 -2.70 -12.57 -15.00
CA THR A 48 -2.09 -12.42 -16.32
C THR A 48 -3.14 -12.58 -17.43
N TYR A 49 -2.76 -12.22 -18.66
CA TYR A 49 -3.65 -12.43 -19.80
C TYR A 49 -4.00 -13.93 -20.00
N THR A 50 -3.05 -14.83 -19.74
CA THR A 50 -3.28 -16.29 -19.84
C THR A 50 -4.28 -16.80 -18.80
N ASP A 51 -4.28 -16.20 -17.60
CA ASP A 51 -5.23 -16.57 -16.54
C ASP A 51 -6.65 -16.14 -16.90
N LEU A 52 -6.80 -14.93 -17.47
CA LEU A 52 -8.09 -14.44 -17.96
C LEU A 52 -8.68 -15.34 -19.05
N GLU A 53 -7.87 -15.82 -19.99
CA GLU A 53 -8.34 -16.76 -21.00
C GLU A 53 -8.69 -18.12 -20.42
N SER A 54 -7.91 -18.60 -19.45
CA SER A 54 -8.18 -19.85 -18.76
C SER A 54 -9.50 -19.78 -17.99
N LEU A 55 -9.78 -18.65 -17.31
CA LEU A 55 -11.05 -18.40 -16.65
C LEU A 55 -12.21 -18.34 -17.64
N ARG A 56 -12.02 -17.68 -18.79
CA ARG A 56 -13.02 -17.60 -19.86
C ARG A 56 -13.37 -18.99 -20.40
N ASN A 57 -12.36 -19.82 -20.70
CA ASN A 57 -12.58 -21.15 -21.24
C ASN A 57 -13.26 -22.08 -20.23
N ARG A 58 -12.92 -21.97 -18.93
CA ARG A 58 -13.63 -22.70 -17.86
C ARG A 58 -15.08 -22.24 -17.74
N LYS A 59 -15.36 -20.94 -17.81
CA LYS A 59 -16.71 -20.39 -17.68
C LYS A 59 -17.62 -20.73 -18.87
N MET A 60 -17.06 -20.95 -20.06
CA MET A 60 -17.80 -21.32 -21.28
C MET A 60 -17.73 -22.80 -21.67
N GLY A 61 -17.12 -23.67 -20.84
CA GLY A 61 -17.01 -25.12 -21.13
C GLY A 61 -16.24 -25.47 -22.40
N GLY A 62 -15.44 -24.54 -22.94
CA GLY A 62 -14.79 -24.67 -24.25
C GLY A 62 -13.49 -25.45 -24.18
N ARG A 63 -13.32 -26.43 -25.09
CA ARG A 63 -12.04 -27.13 -25.35
C ARG A 63 -10.91 -26.11 -25.55
N PRO A 64 -9.71 -26.33 -24.99
CA PRO A 64 -8.58 -25.43 -25.20
C PRO A 64 -8.20 -25.42 -26.69
N GLY A 65 -8.53 -24.32 -27.37
CA GLY A 65 -8.02 -24.03 -28.71
C GLY A 65 -6.54 -23.67 -28.66
N PRO A 66 -5.79 -23.83 -29.77
CA PRO A 66 -4.36 -23.54 -29.80
C PRO A 66 -4.09 -22.08 -29.40
N LEU A 67 -3.19 -21.87 -28.44
CA LEU A 67 -2.76 -20.54 -28.04
C LEU A 67 -2.00 -19.91 -29.22
N ALA A 68 -2.59 -18.91 -29.87
CA ALA A 68 -1.90 -18.16 -30.92
C ALA A 68 -0.63 -17.51 -30.34
N PRO A 69 0.50 -17.51 -31.08
CA PRO A 69 1.73 -16.89 -30.61
C PRO A 69 1.49 -15.40 -30.38
N ARG A 70 1.68 -14.97 -29.13
CA ARG A 70 1.40 -13.59 -28.70
C ARG A 70 2.66 -12.75 -28.63
N SER A 71 2.51 -11.48 -28.97
CA SER A 71 3.54 -10.46 -28.74
C SER A 71 3.96 -10.41 -27.26
N ALA A 72 5.24 -10.25 -26.99
CA ALA A 72 5.78 -10.11 -25.63
C ALA A 72 5.10 -9.01 -24.79
N GLN A 73 4.57 -7.95 -25.45
CA GLN A 73 3.80 -6.87 -24.81
C GLN A 73 2.48 -7.32 -24.16
N LEU A 74 1.83 -8.37 -24.67
CA LEU A 74 0.59 -8.88 -24.05
C LEU A 74 0.88 -9.74 -22.83
N ASN A 75 2.07 -10.35 -22.75
CA ASN A 75 2.47 -11.22 -21.65
C ASN A 75 2.97 -10.42 -20.41
N SER A 76 3.46 -9.20 -20.62
CA SER A 76 3.90 -8.33 -19.53
C SER A 76 2.78 -7.54 -18.87
N LYS A 77 1.61 -7.37 -19.52
CA LYS A 77 0.43 -6.75 -18.90
C LYS A 77 -0.07 -7.55 -17.69
N ARG A 78 -0.55 -6.85 -16.68
CA ARG A 78 -1.22 -7.42 -15.52
C ARG A 78 -2.62 -6.82 -15.40
N TYR A 79 -3.55 -7.58 -14.84
CA TYR A 79 -4.91 -7.13 -14.58
C TYR A 79 -5.16 -7.25 -13.10
N LEU A 80 -5.28 -6.12 -12.42
CA LEU A 80 -5.72 -6.08 -11.03
C LEU A 80 -7.25 -6.16 -11.03
N ILE A 81 -7.81 -7.18 -10.41
CA ILE A 81 -9.24 -7.42 -10.39
C ILE A 81 -9.76 -7.06 -9.01
N LEU A 82 -10.54 -5.98 -8.93
CA LEU A 82 -11.34 -5.69 -7.73
C LEU A 82 -12.61 -6.53 -7.80
N ILE A 83 -12.78 -7.43 -6.84
CA ILE A 83 -13.90 -8.35 -6.75
C ILE A 83 -14.82 -7.84 -5.66
N TYR A 84 -15.99 -7.36 -6.06
CA TYR A 84 -17.05 -6.94 -5.14
C TYR A 84 -18.06 -8.07 -5.00
N SER A 85 -18.13 -8.67 -3.81
CA SER A 85 -19.01 -9.78 -3.48
C SER A 85 -19.97 -9.36 -2.37
N VAL A 86 -21.25 -9.30 -2.70
CA VAL A 86 -22.36 -9.13 -1.75
C VAL A 86 -23.31 -10.31 -1.88
N GLU A 87 -24.38 -10.33 -1.07
CA GLU A 87 -25.24 -11.50 -0.83
C GLU A 87 -25.72 -12.23 -2.10
N PHE A 88 -26.00 -11.50 -3.18
CA PHE A 88 -26.53 -12.06 -4.42
C PHE A 88 -25.69 -11.74 -5.67
N ASP A 89 -24.58 -11.03 -5.49
CA ASP A 89 -23.87 -10.39 -6.60
C ASP A 89 -22.36 -10.52 -6.43
N ARG A 90 -21.69 -10.94 -7.50
CA ARG A 90 -20.21 -10.99 -7.57
C ARG A 90 -19.69 -10.33 -8.83
N ILE A 91 -19.28 -9.08 -8.69
CA ILE A 91 -18.82 -8.22 -9.78
C ILE A 91 -17.29 -8.20 -9.79
N HIS A 92 -16.72 -8.25 -10.99
CA HIS A 92 -15.28 -8.18 -11.21
C HIS A 92 -14.96 -6.92 -12.00
N TYR A 93 -14.17 -6.01 -11.44
CA TYR A 93 -13.71 -4.78 -12.08
C TYR A 93 -12.24 -4.94 -12.50
N PRO A 94 -11.94 -5.23 -13.79
CA PRO A 94 -10.59 -5.50 -14.26
C PRO A 94 -9.81 -4.23 -14.60
N LEU A 95 -8.82 -3.87 -13.80
CA LEU A 95 -7.93 -2.73 -14.02
C LEU A 95 -6.66 -3.17 -14.78
N PRO A 96 -6.46 -2.75 -16.04
CA PRO A 96 -5.27 -3.07 -16.80
C PRO A 96 -4.06 -2.26 -16.32
N LEU A 97 -3.02 -2.95 -15.87
CA LEU A 97 -1.76 -2.38 -15.43
C LEU A 97 -0.69 -2.60 -16.51
N PRO A 98 -0.16 -1.52 -17.14
CA PRO A 98 0.95 -1.62 -18.06
C PRO A 98 2.25 -1.94 -17.30
N TYR A 99 3.09 -2.77 -17.91
CA TYR A 99 4.41 -3.08 -17.34
C TYR A 99 5.34 -1.87 -17.48
N GLN A 100 5.83 -1.35 -16.35
CA GLN A 100 6.76 -0.21 -16.32
C GLN A 100 8.24 -0.59 -16.36
N GLY A 101 8.58 -1.86 -16.53
CA GLY A 101 9.97 -2.31 -16.48
C GLY A 101 10.46 -2.57 -15.06
N LYS A 102 11.78 -2.77 -14.93
CA LYS A 102 12.44 -2.86 -13.63
C LYS A 102 12.82 -1.45 -13.17
N PRO A 103 12.56 -1.07 -11.90
CA PRO A 103 12.98 0.23 -11.39
C PRO A 103 14.50 0.37 -11.41
N ASP A 104 14.98 1.58 -11.67
CA ASP A 104 16.42 1.90 -11.68
C ASP A 104 17.00 1.80 -10.25
N PRO A 105 18.08 1.01 -10.04
CA PRO A 105 18.72 0.88 -8.72
C PRO A 105 19.16 2.22 -8.12
N VAL A 106 19.55 3.21 -8.93
CA VAL A 106 19.96 4.53 -8.43
C VAL A 106 18.77 5.27 -7.81
N VAL A 107 17.60 5.19 -8.44
CA VAL A 107 16.36 5.78 -7.92
C VAL A 107 15.95 5.11 -6.61
N LEU A 108 16.03 3.78 -6.54
CA LEU A 108 15.73 3.03 -5.32
C LEU A 108 16.67 3.41 -4.17
N GLN A 109 17.97 3.52 -4.44
CA GLN A 109 18.95 3.95 -3.45
C GLN A 109 18.69 5.39 -2.96
N GLY A 110 18.32 6.29 -3.87
CA GLY A 110 17.91 7.65 -3.52
C GLY A 110 16.71 7.69 -2.59
N ILE A 111 15.68 6.89 -2.87
CA ILE A 111 14.49 6.74 -2.02
C ILE A 111 14.88 6.18 -0.64
N ILE A 112 15.69 5.12 -0.59
CA ILE A 112 16.16 4.53 0.67
C ILE A 112 16.90 5.56 1.52
N ARG A 113 17.80 6.36 0.92
CA ARG A 113 18.52 7.42 1.63
C ARG A 113 17.56 8.44 2.22
N SER A 114 16.63 8.96 1.41
CA SER A 114 15.64 9.95 1.85
C SER A 114 14.74 9.40 2.97
N LEU A 115 14.28 8.16 2.85
CA LEU A 115 13.46 7.51 3.89
C LEU A 115 14.25 7.31 5.19
N LYS A 116 15.53 6.93 5.11
CA LYS A 116 16.40 6.79 6.29
C LYS A 116 16.66 8.13 6.99
N GLU A 117 16.88 9.19 6.22
CA GLU A 117 17.03 10.54 6.76
C GLU A 117 15.76 11.00 7.49
N GLU A 118 14.59 10.77 6.88
CA GLU A 118 13.31 11.13 7.50
C GLU A 118 13.00 10.31 8.76
N LEU A 119 13.29 9.01 8.75
CA LEU A 119 13.20 8.17 9.96
C LEU A 119 14.15 8.66 11.05
N GLY A 120 15.39 9.04 10.71
CA GLY A 120 16.35 9.61 11.64
C GLY A 120 15.84 10.92 12.26
N ARG A 121 15.22 11.78 11.46
CA ARG A 121 14.60 13.04 11.92
C ARG A 121 13.47 12.79 12.92
N LEU A 122 12.57 11.85 12.60
CA LEU A 122 11.43 11.51 13.46
C LEU A 122 11.84 10.75 14.73
N GLN A 123 12.84 9.87 14.65
CA GLN A 123 13.39 9.16 15.81
C GLN A 123 14.19 10.09 16.73
N GLY A 124 14.89 11.08 16.17
CA GLY A 124 15.59 12.11 16.94
C GLY A 124 14.63 12.90 17.83
N LEU A 125 13.44 13.25 17.33
CA LEU A 125 12.43 13.97 18.10
C LEU A 125 11.87 13.16 19.28
N GLY A 126 11.62 11.85 19.11
CA GLY A 126 11.11 11.00 20.20
C GLY A 126 12.15 10.63 21.27
N GLY A 127 13.43 10.56 20.90
CA GLY A 127 14.53 10.24 21.82
C GLY A 127 15.09 11.45 22.58
N GLN A 128 15.05 12.64 21.98
CA GLN A 128 15.57 13.87 22.58
C GLN A 128 14.63 14.40 23.69
N ASP A 129 13.32 14.45 23.45
CA ASP A 129 12.33 14.95 24.42
C ASP A 129 12.34 14.15 25.73
N THR A 130 12.40 12.82 25.62
CA THR A 130 12.42 11.93 26.79
C THR A 130 13.75 11.97 27.54
N ARG A 131 14.86 12.29 26.85
CA ARG A 131 16.19 12.39 27.45
C ARG A 131 16.41 13.74 28.10
N ASP A 132 15.99 14.83 27.46
CA ASP A 132 16.09 16.19 27.99
C ASP A 132 15.18 16.38 29.22
N THR A 133 13.97 15.80 29.22
CA THR A 133 13.07 15.79 30.39
C THR A 133 13.67 15.00 31.57
N ARG A 134 14.28 13.84 31.29
CA ARG A 134 14.95 13.04 32.34
C ARG A 134 16.19 13.73 32.88
N GLU A 135 16.98 14.37 32.02
CA GLU A 135 18.19 15.08 32.44
C GLU A 135 17.86 16.33 33.27
N THR A 136 16.79 17.07 32.92
CA THR A 136 16.28 18.19 33.74
C THR A 136 15.77 17.72 35.10
N GLU A 137 14.98 16.64 35.16
CA GLU A 137 14.52 16.06 36.44
C GLU A 137 15.69 15.60 37.33
N ILE A 138 16.71 14.96 36.74
CA ILE A 138 17.92 14.52 37.46
C ILE A 138 18.71 15.72 37.98
N TRP A 139 18.76 16.82 37.22
CA TRP A 139 19.45 18.05 37.63
C TRP A 139 18.77 18.69 38.84
N HIS A 140 17.44 18.83 38.80
CA HIS A 140 16.63 19.34 39.92
C HIS A 140 16.76 18.48 41.19
N LEU A 141 16.73 17.15 41.05
CA LEU A 141 16.95 16.23 42.18
C LEU A 141 18.35 16.39 42.78
N ARG A 142 19.40 16.54 41.96
CA ARG A 142 20.78 16.74 42.45
C ARG A 142 20.98 18.07 43.16
N GLU A 143 20.27 19.11 42.75
CA GLU A 143 20.34 20.42 43.39
C GLU A 143 19.64 20.41 44.75
N HIS A 144 18.51 19.71 44.88
CA HIS A 144 17.84 19.52 46.17
C HIS A 144 18.54 18.52 47.11
N THR A 145 19.47 17.70 46.61
CA THR A 145 20.21 16.70 47.42
C THR A 145 21.60 17.18 47.89
N ARG A 146 21.98 18.44 47.63
CA ARG A 146 23.16 19.05 48.27
C ARG A 146 22.66 20.15 49.22
N PRO A 147 22.76 20.03 50.57
CA PRO A 147 23.81 19.37 51.34
C PRO A 147 23.33 18.65 52.63
N TRP A 148 23.30 17.31 52.64
CA TRP A 148 23.28 16.53 53.90
C TRP A 148 24.61 15.79 54.14
N GLY A 149 25.71 16.28 53.56
CA GLY A 149 27.06 15.76 53.75
C GLY A 149 27.92 16.51 54.78
N ARG A 150 27.34 17.38 55.62
CA ARG A 150 28.10 18.18 56.61
C ARG A 150 27.53 18.13 58.04
N TRP A 151 26.73 17.12 58.36
CA TRP A 151 26.29 16.84 59.74
C TRP A 151 26.45 15.34 60.04
N MET A 152 27.68 14.86 59.99
CA MET A 152 28.05 13.59 60.63
C MET A 152 29.46 13.68 61.22
N LEU A 153 29.75 14.82 61.85
CA LEU A 153 30.85 15.05 62.78
C LEU A 153 30.30 16.10 63.77
N ILE A 154 30.54 15.91 65.07
CA ILE A 154 29.85 16.54 66.23
C ILE A 154 28.53 15.77 66.50
N THR A 155 28.49 14.76 67.38
CA THR A 155 28.84 14.78 68.82
C THR A 155 29.50 13.49 69.28
#